data_AF-A0A2V2XGU7-F1
#
_entry.id   AF-A0A2V2XGU7-F1
#
_cell.length_a   1.000
_cell.length_b   1.000
_cell.length_c   1.000
_cell.angle_alpha   90.00
_cell.angle_beta   90.00
_cell.angle_gamma   90.00
#
_symmetry.space_group_name_H-M   'P 1'
#
loop_
_entity.id
_entity.type
_entity.pdbx_description
1 polymer ?
#
loop_
_entity_poly.entity_id
_entity_poly.type
_entity_poly.pdbx_seq_one_letter_code
_entity_poly.pdbx_strand_id
1 'polypeptide(L)'
;MKMEDMEMEHLSECFKSMHLSASETTERFFLETNRRSYVTPTSYLSLLNNYIFLVENKRRFVLEQCSRLENGLEKLYDTENRVVELETQLKAQQPILERKKTEIQEIMERLRVDRKDAAEKETSARHEEALRRQRQRNVQRCAGSVQIGWRRLSLLCRRP
;
A
#
# COMPACT_ATOMS: atom_id res chain seq x y z
N MET A 1 32.50 18.91 -25.32
CA MET A 1 31.84 19.07 -26.63
C MET A 1 32.29 20.40 -27.19
N LYS A 2 33.09 20.39 -28.26
CA LYS A 2 33.61 21.62 -28.89
C LYS A 2 32.44 22.30 -29.62
N MET A 3 32.25 23.60 -29.43
CA MET A 3 31.35 24.37 -30.30
C MET A 3 31.93 24.34 -31.71
N GLU A 4 31.07 24.39 -32.72
CA GLU A 4 31.52 24.42 -34.12
C GLU A 4 32.24 25.75 -34.40
N ASP A 5 33.25 25.73 -35.26
CA ASP A 5 34.13 26.88 -35.48
C ASP A 5 33.37 28.14 -35.95
N MET A 6 32.28 27.96 -36.72
CA MET A 6 31.42 29.08 -37.14
C MET A 6 30.65 29.71 -35.97
N GLU A 7 30.19 28.92 -35.00
CA GLU A 7 29.45 29.45 -33.84
C GLU A 7 30.36 30.31 -32.95
N MET A 8 31.64 29.90 -32.83
CA MET A 8 32.65 30.64 -32.09
C MET A 8 32.97 31.99 -32.73
N GLU A 9 32.99 32.07 -34.07
CA GLU A 9 33.26 33.31 -34.79
C GLU A 9 32.14 34.35 -34.58
N HIS A 10 30.87 33.94 -34.76
CA HIS A 10 29.72 34.81 -34.49
C HIS A 10 29.64 35.26 -33.03
N LEU A 11 29.97 34.37 -32.09
CA LEU A 11 29.98 34.69 -30.67
C LEU A 11 31.06 35.75 -30.35
N SER A 12 32.24 35.60 -30.93
CA SER A 12 33.35 36.55 -30.81
C SER A 12 32.96 37.95 -31.33
N GLU A 13 32.33 38.01 -32.50
CA GLU A 13 31.83 39.26 -33.08
C GLU A 13 30.76 39.93 -32.19
N CYS A 14 29.86 39.13 -31.62
CA CYS A 14 28.82 39.62 -30.72
C CYS A 14 29.40 40.22 -29.42
N PHE A 15 30.35 39.54 -28.79
CA PHE A 15 31.01 40.07 -27.60
C PHE A 15 31.81 41.34 -27.89
N LYS A 16 32.47 41.40 -29.05
CA LYS A 16 33.15 42.61 -29.52
C LYS A 16 32.18 43.78 -29.69
N SER A 17 31.06 43.58 -30.39
CA SER A 17 30.08 44.64 -30.63
C SER A 17 29.44 45.14 -29.34
N MET A 18 29.13 44.23 -28.41
CA MET A 18 28.61 44.57 -27.08
C MET A 18 29.60 45.44 -26.28
N HIS A 19 30.89 45.09 -26.27
CA HIS A 19 31.90 45.84 -25.53
C HIS A 19 32.11 47.26 -26.10
N LEU A 20 32.11 47.38 -27.43
CA LEU A 20 32.19 48.68 -28.10
C LEU A 20 30.96 49.54 -27.81
N SER A 21 29.75 48.97 -27.92
CA SER A 21 28.50 49.65 -27.58
C SER A 21 28.44 50.11 -26.12
N ALA A 22 28.95 49.29 -25.19
CA ALA A 22 29.05 49.67 -23.78
C ALA A 22 30.01 50.86 -23.57
N SER A 23 31.09 50.92 -24.34
CA SER A 23 32.06 52.02 -24.30
C SER A 23 31.45 53.33 -24.81
N GLU A 24 30.77 53.29 -25.95
CA GLU A 24 30.02 54.42 -26.51
C GLU A 24 28.90 54.91 -25.56
N THR A 25 28.20 53.98 -24.93
CA THR A 25 27.14 54.32 -23.97
C THR A 25 27.69 54.98 -22.71
N THR A 26 28.87 54.54 -22.27
CA THR A 26 29.56 55.13 -21.12
C THR A 26 29.98 56.58 -21.40
N GLU A 27 30.41 56.88 -22.63
CA GLU A 27 30.71 58.24 -23.06
C GLU A 27 29.46 59.12 -23.10
N ARG A 28 28.37 58.64 -23.71
CA ARG A 28 27.07 59.35 -23.72
C ARG A 28 26.56 59.62 -22.30
N PHE A 29 26.63 58.63 -21.43
CA PHE A 29 26.22 58.77 -20.03
C PHE A 29 27.01 59.86 -19.29
N PHE A 30 28.31 59.97 -19.56
CA PHE A 30 29.13 61.05 -19.01
C PHE A 30 28.67 62.42 -19.50
N LEU A 31 28.38 62.57 -20.80
CA LEU A 31 27.91 63.83 -21.37
C LEU A 31 26.57 64.29 -20.76
N GLU A 32 25.66 63.35 -20.50
CA GLU A 32 24.31 63.65 -19.99
C GLU A 32 24.28 63.92 -18.48
N THR A 33 25.05 63.17 -17.69
CA THR A 33 24.92 63.16 -16.22
C THR A 33 26.13 63.73 -15.49
N ASN A 34 27.22 63.99 -16.22
CA ASN A 34 28.52 64.39 -15.68
C ASN A 34 29.09 63.40 -14.63
N ARG A 35 28.66 62.13 -14.67
CA ARG A 35 29.18 61.03 -13.84
C ARG A 35 30.01 60.08 -14.70
N ARG A 36 31.23 59.75 -14.24
CA ARG A 36 32.13 58.84 -14.95
C ARG A 36 31.81 57.39 -14.62
N SER A 37 31.68 56.56 -15.64
CA SER A 37 31.78 55.10 -15.58
C SER A 37 32.91 54.67 -16.52
N TYR A 38 33.47 53.47 -16.33
CA TYR A 38 34.61 52.99 -17.13
C TYR A 38 34.37 51.57 -17.60
N VAL A 39 34.61 51.35 -18.90
CA VAL A 39 34.68 50.04 -19.51
C VAL A 39 36.15 49.67 -19.65
N THR A 40 36.58 48.61 -18.97
CA THR A 40 37.99 48.19 -18.93
C THR A 40 38.15 46.79 -19.54
N PRO A 41 39.35 46.45 -20.06
CA PRO A 41 39.63 45.10 -20.53
C PRO A 41 39.39 44.02 -19.46
N THR A 42 39.63 44.35 -18.19
CA THR A 42 39.34 43.46 -17.06
C THR A 42 37.84 43.16 -16.92
N SER A 43 36.98 44.18 -17.11
CA SER A 43 35.52 43.99 -17.14
C SER A 43 35.09 43.10 -18.31
N TYR A 44 35.74 43.22 -19.47
CA TYR A 44 35.50 42.34 -20.62
C TYR A 44 35.87 40.87 -20.35
N LEU A 45 37.03 40.62 -19.75
CA LEU A 45 37.43 39.25 -19.39
C LEU A 45 36.48 38.66 -18.34
N SER A 46 36.01 39.47 -17.40
CA SER A 46 34.98 39.05 -16.43
C SER A 46 33.68 38.67 -17.14
N LEU A 47 33.24 39.44 -18.15
CA LEU A 47 32.07 39.10 -18.97
C LEU A 47 32.23 37.74 -19.66
N LEU A 48 33.37 37.48 -20.29
CA LEU A 48 33.64 36.21 -20.96
C LEU A 48 33.61 35.03 -19.99
N ASN A 49 34.26 35.17 -18.82
CA ASN A 49 34.24 34.13 -17.79
C ASN A 49 32.82 33.88 -17.26
N ASN A 50 32.03 34.93 -17.04
CA ASN A 50 30.64 34.80 -16.61
C ASN A 50 29.79 34.09 -17.66
N TYR A 51 30.01 34.37 -18.95
CA TYR A 51 29.29 33.67 -20.01
C TYR A 51 29.58 32.16 -20.00
N ILE A 52 30.85 31.77 -19.89
CA ILE A 52 31.25 30.36 -19.80
C ILE A 52 30.54 29.68 -18.63
N PHE A 53 30.59 30.30 -17.44
CA PHE A 53 29.91 29.81 -16.25
C PHE A 53 28.39 29.68 -16.43
N LEU A 54 27.75 30.67 -17.05
CA LEU A 54 26.31 30.63 -17.32
C LEU A 54 25.93 29.50 -18.27
N VAL A 55 26.70 29.30 -19.34
CA VAL A 55 26.46 28.22 -20.31
C VAL A 55 26.60 26.86 -19.63
N GLU A 56 27.63 26.65 -18.83
CA GLU A 56 27.82 25.40 -18.07
C GLU A 56 26.66 25.14 -17.11
N ASN A 57 26.24 26.16 -16.36
CA ASN A 57 25.11 26.02 -15.44
C ASN A 57 23.80 25.72 -16.16
N LYS A 58 23.53 26.38 -17.30
CA LYS A 58 22.33 26.12 -18.10
C LYS A 58 22.35 24.71 -18.69
N ARG A 59 23.50 24.25 -19.17
CA ARG A 59 23.67 22.87 -19.65
C ARG A 59 23.43 21.85 -18.55
N ARG A 60 24.04 22.04 -17.37
CA ARG A 60 23.81 21.17 -16.21
C ARG A 60 22.34 21.14 -15.82
N PHE A 61 21.68 22.30 -15.76
CA PHE A 61 20.26 22.39 -15.46
C PHE A 61 19.42 21.57 -16.45
N VAL A 62 19.65 21.72 -17.75
CA VAL A 62 18.93 20.96 -18.78
C VAL A 62 19.18 19.45 -18.63
N LEU A 63 20.43 19.04 -18.42
CA LEU A 63 20.78 17.62 -18.22
C LEU A 63 20.09 17.03 -16.99
N GLU A 64 20.02 17.77 -15.87
CA GLU A 64 19.28 17.35 -14.68
C GLU A 64 17.78 17.19 -14.97
N GLN A 65 17.19 18.10 -15.76
CA GLN A 65 15.78 17.97 -16.15
C GLN A 65 15.56 16.75 -17.05
N CYS A 66 16.44 16.51 -18.02
CA CYS A 66 16.40 15.32 -18.88
C CYS A 66 16.50 14.03 -18.05
N SER A 67 17.48 13.94 -17.16
CA SER A 67 17.65 12.78 -16.27
C SER A 67 16.41 12.54 -15.39
N ARG A 68 15.78 13.61 -14.86
CA ARG A 68 14.54 13.47 -14.11
C ARG A 68 13.41 12.88 -14.96
N LEU A 69 13.29 13.30 -16.22
CA LEU A 69 12.27 12.78 -17.13
C LEU A 69 12.55 11.33 -17.52
N GLU A 70 13.81 10.98 -17.80
CA GLU A 70 14.24 9.60 -18.08
C GLU A 70 13.90 8.67 -16.91
N ASN A 71 14.27 9.05 -15.68
CA ASN A 71 13.93 8.30 -14.47
C ASN A 71 12.41 8.19 -14.26
N GLY A 72 11.66 9.23 -14.65
CA GLY A 72 10.19 9.22 -14.60
C GLY A 72 9.61 8.21 -15.59
N LEU A 73 10.11 8.18 -16.82
CA LEU A 73 9.70 7.25 -17.86
C LEU A 73 10.01 5.81 -17.49
N GLU A 74 11.22 5.55 -16.96
CA GLU A 74 11.61 4.21 -16.49
C GLU A 74 10.62 3.67 -15.46
N LYS A 75 10.27 4.48 -14.44
CA LYS A 75 9.27 4.09 -13.44
C LYS A 75 7.90 3.83 -14.04
N LEU A 76 7.49 4.60 -15.05
CA LEU A 76 6.20 4.37 -15.72
C LEU A 76 6.19 3.02 -16.43
N TYR A 77 7.26 2.69 -17.18
CA TYR A 77 7.39 1.38 -17.82
C TYR A 77 7.42 0.23 -16.80
N ASP A 78 8.12 0.39 -15.68
CA ASP A 78 8.13 -0.60 -14.61
C ASP A 78 6.73 -0.82 -14.04
N THR A 79 5.98 0.27 -13.81
CA THR A 79 4.61 0.15 -13.29
C THR A 79 3.66 -0.46 -14.32
N GLU A 80 3.81 -0.16 -15.60
CA GLU A 80 3.04 -0.78 -16.68
C GLU A 80 3.24 -2.30 -16.68
N ASN A 81 4.50 -2.75 -16.66
CA ASN A 81 4.84 -4.17 -16.55
C ASN A 81 4.23 -4.80 -15.29
N ARG A 82 4.30 -4.10 -14.15
CA ARG A 82 3.74 -4.58 -12.88
C ARG A 82 2.22 -4.72 -12.94
N VAL A 83 1.53 -3.78 -13.58
CA VAL A 83 0.07 -3.83 -13.76
C VAL A 83 -0.30 -5.04 -14.62
N VAL A 84 0.41 -5.29 -15.72
CA VAL A 84 0.19 -6.47 -16.57
C VAL A 84 0.37 -7.76 -15.76
N GLU A 85 1.43 -7.88 -14.96
CA GLU A 85 1.61 -9.04 -14.08
C GLU A 85 0.44 -9.20 -13.09
N LEU A 86 0.00 -8.13 -12.44
CA LEU A 86 -1.12 -8.18 -11.50
C LEU A 86 -2.43 -8.59 -12.17
N GLU A 87 -2.69 -8.10 -13.39
CA GLU A 87 -3.86 -8.52 -14.17
C GLU A 87 -3.85 -10.02 -14.46
N THR A 88 -2.68 -10.59 -14.80
CA THR A 88 -2.57 -12.04 -15.02
C THR A 88 -2.82 -12.83 -13.74
N GLN A 89 -2.30 -12.36 -12.60
CA GLN A 89 -2.51 -13.00 -11.30
C GLN A 89 -3.98 -12.95 -10.88
N LEU A 90 -4.65 -11.81 -11.07
CA LEU A 90 -6.09 -11.67 -10.79
C LEU A 90 -6.91 -12.65 -11.62
N LYS A 91 -6.66 -12.72 -12.93
CA LYS A 91 -7.33 -13.66 -13.83
C LYS A 91 -7.12 -15.12 -13.40
N ALA A 92 -5.92 -15.48 -12.93
CA ALA A 92 -5.62 -16.82 -12.44
C ALA A 92 -6.30 -17.13 -11.10
N GLN A 93 -6.47 -16.14 -10.21
CA GLN A 93 -7.10 -16.33 -8.91
C GLN A 93 -8.63 -16.39 -8.97
N GLN A 94 -9.24 -15.71 -9.95
CA GLN A 94 -10.70 -15.69 -10.15
C GLN A 94 -11.37 -17.09 -10.10
N PRO A 95 -10.94 -18.09 -10.89
CA PRO A 95 -11.58 -19.41 -10.87
C PRO A 95 -11.33 -20.18 -9.57
N ILE A 96 -10.20 -19.94 -8.89
CA ILE A 96 -9.90 -20.59 -7.61
C ILE A 96 -10.86 -20.09 -6.53
N LEU A 97 -11.16 -18.79 -6.53
CA LEU A 97 -12.12 -18.20 -5.60
C LEU A 97 -13.53 -18.72 -5.83
N GLU A 98 -13.95 -18.88 -7.09
CA GLU A 98 -15.25 -19.47 -7.43
C GLU A 98 -15.36 -20.92 -6.93
N ARG A 99 -14.35 -21.75 -7.15
CA ARG A 99 -14.32 -23.14 -6.65
C ARG A 99 -14.37 -23.21 -5.13
N LYS A 100 -13.57 -22.39 -4.44
CA LYS A 100 -13.61 -22.35 -2.96
C LYS A 100 -14.96 -21.86 -2.45
N LYS A 101 -15.60 -20.92 -3.15
CA LYS A 101 -16.94 -20.45 -2.80
C LYS A 101 -17.97 -21.57 -2.91
N THR A 102 -17.93 -22.38 -3.98
CA THR A 102 -18.83 -23.53 -4.13
C THR A 102 -18.56 -24.60 -3.07
N GLU A 103 -17.29 -24.91 -2.79
CA GLU A 103 -16.92 -25.86 -1.72
C GLU A 103 -17.44 -25.41 -0.35
N ILE A 104 -17.29 -24.12 -0.02
CA ILE A 104 -17.82 -23.56 1.24
C ILE A 104 -19.34 -23.68 1.26
N GLN A 105 -20.05 -23.42 0.16
CA GLN A 105 -21.51 -23.58 0.11
C GLN A 105 -21.94 -25.01 0.37
N GLU A 106 -21.25 -26.01 -0.21
CA GLU A 106 -21.52 -27.43 0.04
C GLU A 106 -21.27 -27.82 1.50
N ILE A 107 -20.15 -27.38 2.08
CA ILE A 107 -19.82 -27.64 3.49
C ILE A 107 -20.88 -27.01 4.41
N MET A 108 -21.31 -25.79 4.10
CA MET A 108 -22.35 -25.10 4.87
C MET A 108 -23.68 -25.86 4.83
N GLU A 109 -24.04 -26.48 3.71
CA GLU A 109 -25.27 -27.26 3.62
C GLU A 109 -25.18 -28.56 4.41
N ARG A 110 -24.05 -29.29 4.34
CA ARG A 110 -23.82 -30.47 5.19
C ARG A 110 -23.89 -30.13 6.67
N LEU A 111 -23.25 -29.03 7.08
CA LEU A 111 -23.30 -28.55 8.47
C LEU A 111 -24.74 -28.21 8.92
N ARG A 112 -25.61 -27.75 8.02
CA ARG A 112 -27.02 -27.52 8.37
C ARG A 112 -27.76 -28.82 8.65
N VAL A 113 -27.52 -29.86 7.85
CA VAL A 113 -28.11 -31.19 8.07
C VAL A 113 -27.58 -31.79 9.38
N ASP A 114 -26.26 -31.81 9.55
CA ASP A 114 -25.62 -32.36 10.75
C ASP A 114 -26.09 -31.66 12.03
N ARG A 115 -26.32 -30.34 11.99
CA ARG A 115 -26.88 -29.58 13.11
C ARG A 115 -28.33 -29.96 13.43
N LYS A 116 -29.17 -30.22 12.42
CA LYS A 116 -30.54 -30.69 12.63
C LYS A 116 -30.54 -32.08 13.26
N ASP A 117 -29.77 -33.00 12.70
CA ASP A 117 -29.66 -34.38 13.21
C ASP A 117 -29.10 -34.41 14.64
N ALA A 118 -28.11 -33.57 14.94
CA ALA A 118 -27.56 -33.44 16.28
C ALA A 118 -28.59 -32.89 17.28
N ALA A 119 -29.38 -31.88 16.88
CA ALA A 119 -30.45 -31.33 17.71
C ALA A 119 -31.54 -32.38 17.99
N GLU A 120 -31.96 -33.13 16.97
CA GLU A 120 -32.92 -34.23 17.12
C GLU A 120 -32.40 -35.30 18.09
N LYS A 121 -31.16 -35.76 17.90
CA LYS A 121 -30.50 -36.72 18.81
C LYS A 121 -30.37 -36.18 20.24
N GLU A 122 -30.08 -34.89 20.39
CA GLU A 122 -30.01 -34.27 21.72
C GLU A 122 -31.39 -34.25 22.40
N THR A 123 -32.46 -33.95 21.65
CA THR A 123 -33.82 -33.99 22.21
C THR A 123 -34.25 -35.40 22.61
N SER A 124 -33.94 -36.42 21.80
CA SER A 124 -34.25 -37.81 22.12
C SER A 124 -33.45 -38.31 23.33
N ALA A 125 -32.15 -38.02 23.38
CA ALA A 125 -31.30 -38.35 24.53
C ALA A 125 -31.80 -37.69 25.82
N ARG A 126 -32.18 -36.40 25.77
CA ARG A 126 -32.78 -35.69 26.93
C ARG A 126 -34.07 -36.36 27.39
N HIS A 127 -34.92 -36.79 26.46
CA HIS A 127 -36.16 -37.50 26.77
C HIS A 127 -35.90 -38.87 27.41
N GLU A 128 -34.99 -39.66 26.84
CA GLU A 128 -34.57 -40.96 27.39
C GLU A 128 -33.93 -40.83 28.78
N GLU A 129 -33.08 -39.82 28.98
CA GLU A 129 -32.52 -39.51 30.28
C GLU A 129 -33.59 -39.15 31.31
N ALA A 130 -34.59 -38.35 30.94
CA ALA A 130 -35.69 -37.99 31.82
C ALA A 130 -36.49 -39.22 32.24
N LEU A 131 -36.80 -40.12 31.29
CA LEU A 131 -37.44 -41.41 31.55
C LEU A 131 -36.59 -42.29 32.46
N ARG A 132 -35.28 -42.42 32.20
CA ARG A 132 -34.35 -43.20 33.02
C ARG A 132 -34.30 -42.64 34.44
N ARG A 133 -34.19 -41.32 34.62
CA ARG A 133 -34.24 -40.65 35.92
C ARG A 133 -35.56 -40.93 36.65
N GLN A 134 -36.70 -40.90 35.95
CA GLN A 134 -38.00 -41.22 36.54
C GLN A 134 -38.09 -42.69 36.98
N ARG A 135 -37.63 -43.62 36.14
CA ARG A 135 -37.55 -45.05 36.49
C ARG A 135 -36.67 -45.29 37.71
N GLN A 136 -35.49 -44.66 37.77
CA GLN A 136 -34.60 -44.74 38.94
C GLN A 136 -35.26 -44.18 40.21
N ARG A 137 -35.94 -43.02 40.12
CA ARG A 137 -36.71 -42.47 41.25
C ARG A 137 -37.81 -43.41 41.73
N ASN A 138 -38.55 -44.04 40.80
CA ASN A 138 -39.60 -45.00 41.14
C ASN A 138 -39.02 -46.24 41.83
N VAL A 139 -37.92 -46.79 41.32
CA VAL A 139 -37.21 -47.92 41.96
C VAL A 139 -36.73 -47.55 43.36
N GLN A 140 -36.13 -46.36 43.53
CA GLN A 140 -35.69 -45.89 44.85
C GLN A 140 -36.85 -45.71 45.84
N ARG A 141 -38.00 -45.21 45.36
CA ARG A 141 -39.22 -45.08 46.16
C ARG A 141 -39.76 -46.45 46.59
N CYS A 142 -39.83 -47.41 45.65
CA CYS A 142 -40.21 -48.79 45.96
C CYS A 142 -39.24 -49.43 46.96
N ALA A 143 -37.93 -49.31 46.73
CA ALA A 143 -36.90 -49.81 47.66
C ALA A 143 -37.04 -49.20 49.06
N GLY A 144 -37.22 -47.88 49.16
CA GLY A 144 -37.46 -47.19 50.44
C GLY A 144 -38.74 -47.66 51.14
N SER A 145 -39.85 -47.83 50.41
CA SER A 145 -41.12 -48.33 50.98
C SER A 145 -40.98 -49.77 51.52
N VAL A 146 -40.27 -50.63 50.80
CA VAL A 146 -39.93 -51.98 51.23
C VAL A 146 -39.08 -51.90 52.50
N GLN A 147 -38.01 -51.11 52.52
CA GLN A 147 -37.10 -51.00 53.66
C GLN A 147 -37.74 -50.41 54.92
N ILE A 148 -38.65 -49.44 54.77
CA ILE A 148 -39.48 -48.92 55.87
C ILE A 148 -40.43 -50.02 56.37
N GLY A 149 -41.06 -50.78 55.45
CA GLY A 149 -41.90 -51.93 55.78
C GLY A 149 -41.15 -53.00 56.58
N TRP A 150 -39.96 -53.40 56.12
CA TRP A 150 -39.08 -54.34 56.83
C TRP A 150 -38.66 -53.79 58.20
N ARG A 151 -38.30 -52.50 58.30
CA ARG A 151 -37.99 -51.87 59.59
C ARG A 151 -39.20 -51.87 60.54
N ARG A 152 -40.41 -51.55 60.04
CA ARG A 152 -41.66 -51.59 60.82
C ARG A 152 -41.99 -52.99 61.30
N LEU A 153 -41.87 -54.01 60.44
CA LEU A 153 -42.04 -55.41 60.82
C LEU A 153 -41.01 -55.82 61.89
N SER A 154 -39.75 -55.44 61.71
CA SER A 154 -38.69 -55.78 62.67
C SER A 154 -38.87 -55.10 64.04
N LEU A 155 -39.48 -53.90 64.08
CA LEU A 155 -39.87 -53.19 65.30
C LEU A 155 -41.13 -53.78 65.94
N LEU A 156 -42.10 -54.26 65.14
CA LEU A 156 -43.28 -54.98 65.63
C LEU A 156 -42.89 -56.30 66.31
N CYS A 157 -41.95 -57.05 65.73
CA CYS A 157 -41.43 -58.29 66.32
C CYS A 157 -40.51 -58.08 67.55
N ARG A 158 -40.22 -56.82 67.95
CA ARG A 158 -39.37 -56.48 69.12
C ARG A 158 -40.13 -55.80 70.26
N ARG A 159 -41.45 -55.58 70.15
CA ARG A 159 -42.28 -55.22 71.32
C ARG A 159 -42.62 -56.51 72.09
N PRO A 160 -42.47 -56.50 73.43
CA PRO A 160 -42.44 -57.70 74.26
C PRO A 160 -43.73 -58.50 74.23
#